data_AF-A0A3B8SZ91-F1
#
_entry.id   AF-A0A3B8SZ91-F1
#
_cell.length_a   1.000
_cell.length_b   1.000
_cell.length_c   1.000
_cell.angle_alpha   90.00
_cell.angle_beta   90.00
_cell.angle_gamma   90.00
#
_symmetry.space_group_name_H-M   'P 1'
#
loop_
_entity.id
_entity.type
_entity.pdbx_description
1 polymer ?
#
loop_
_entity_poly.entity_id
_entity_poly.type
_entity_poly.pdbx_seq_one_letter_code
_entity_poly.pdbx_strand_id
1 'polypeptide(L)'
;DWYQGTADAVYQNIDIIRDELPKYVMILSGDHIYRMDYGNMLAKHVESGAKMTVSCMRVPCAEAAGAFGVMAIDENNSITSFTEKPEVPAPLADDPENCLASMGNYIFDTEFLFEQLEKDSQT
;
A
#
# COMPACT_ATOMS: atom_id res chain seq x y z
N ASP A 1 24.43 -1.42 -11.76
CA ASP A 1 23.20 -0.63 -11.98
C ASP A 1 22.54 -0.32 -10.65
N TRP A 2 21.82 0.81 -10.59
CA TRP A 2 21.02 1.20 -9.42
C TRP A 2 19.56 0.84 -9.66
N TYR A 3 18.79 0.65 -8.58
CA TYR A 3 17.34 0.48 -8.67
C TYR A 3 16.68 1.71 -9.30
N GLN A 4 15.80 1.49 -10.28
CA GLN A 4 15.04 2.52 -11.00
C GLN A 4 13.83 3.04 -10.21
N GLY A 5 13.48 2.37 -9.11
CA GLY A 5 12.39 2.74 -8.21
C GLY A 5 12.15 1.69 -7.14
N THR A 6 11.17 1.92 -6.28
CA THR A 6 10.84 1.02 -5.17
C THR A 6 10.38 -0.36 -5.67
N ALA A 7 9.56 -0.41 -6.73
CA ALA A 7 9.11 -1.66 -7.32
C ALA A 7 10.28 -2.43 -7.96
N ASP A 8 11.13 -1.74 -8.73
CA ASP A 8 12.33 -2.33 -9.34
C ASP A 8 13.31 -2.89 -8.29
N ALA A 9 13.44 -2.24 -7.13
CA ALA A 9 14.25 -2.76 -6.03
C ALA A 9 13.74 -4.13 -5.52
N VAL A 10 12.43 -4.34 -5.50
CA VAL A 10 11.85 -5.66 -5.14
C VAL A 10 12.02 -6.65 -6.29
N TYR A 11 11.77 -6.21 -7.54
CA TYR A 11 11.85 -7.06 -8.71
C TYR A 11 13.26 -7.63 -8.94
N GLN A 12 14.30 -6.81 -8.82
CA GLN A 12 15.70 -7.27 -8.96
C GLN A 12 16.11 -8.30 -7.88
N ASN A 13 15.35 -8.41 -6.79
CA ASN A 13 15.59 -9.38 -5.71
C ASN A 13 14.50 -10.47 -5.63
N ILE A 14 13.69 -10.64 -6.67
CA ILE A 14 12.53 -11.53 -6.65
C ILE A 14 12.90 -13.00 -6.37
N ASP A 15 14.06 -13.46 -6.85
CA ASP A 15 14.52 -14.84 -6.63
C ASP A 15 14.83 -15.12 -5.15
N ILE A 16 15.38 -14.13 -4.43
CA ILE A 16 15.64 -14.24 -2.99
C ILE A 16 14.32 -14.41 -2.23
N ILE A 17 13.29 -13.66 -2.61
CA ILE A 17 11.96 -13.76 -1.98
C ILE A 17 11.31 -15.10 -2.34
N ARG A 18 11.46 -15.55 -3.59
CA ARG A 18 10.89 -16.81 -4.09
C ARG A 18 11.45 -18.03 -3.34
N ASP A 19 12.74 -18.03 -3.04
CA ASP A 19 13.41 -19.14 -2.33
C ASP A 19 12.91 -19.33 -0.89
N GLU A 20 12.40 -18.27 -0.24
CA GLU A 20 11.82 -18.32 1.10
C GLU A 20 10.38 -18.89 1.12
N LEU A 21 9.77 -19.08 -0.06
CA LEU A 21 8.39 -19.59 -0.23
C LEU A 21 7.34 -18.90 0.67
N PRO A 22 7.31 -17.56 0.78
CA PRO A 22 6.35 -16.89 1.64
C PRO A 22 4.94 -17.00 1.04
N LYS A 23 3.93 -17.16 1.88
CA LYS A 23 2.53 -17.07 1.45
C LYS A 23 2.10 -15.62 1.18
N TYR A 24 2.61 -14.70 1.99
CA TYR A 24 2.32 -13.27 1.92
C TYR A 24 3.62 -12.48 2.00
N VAL A 25 3.71 -11.39 1.25
CA VAL A 25 4.84 -10.46 1.31
C VAL A 25 4.35 -9.14 1.91
N MET A 26 5.06 -8.67 2.93
CA MET A 26 4.81 -7.36 3.53
C MET A 26 5.90 -6.38 3.09
N ILE A 27 5.48 -5.26 2.50
CA ILE A 27 6.35 -4.15 2.12
C ILE A 27 6.15 -3.03 3.14
N LEU A 28 7.26 -2.53 3.70
CA LEU A 28 7.27 -1.52 4.75
C LEU A 28 8.16 -0.34 4.36
N SER A 29 7.70 0.87 4.67
CA SER A 29 8.56 2.05 4.60
C SER A 29 9.54 2.08 5.78
N GLY A 30 10.84 2.19 5.49
CA GLY A 30 11.90 2.17 6.50
C GLY A 30 12.23 3.54 7.13
N ASP A 31 11.53 4.59 6.74
CA ASP A 31 11.81 5.99 7.09
C ASP A 31 10.81 6.62 8.07
N HIS A 32 9.78 5.86 8.48
CA HIS A 32 8.77 6.32 9.44
C HIS A 32 9.04 5.79 10.86
N ILE A 33 8.81 6.62 11.89
CA ILE A 33 8.85 6.20 13.30
C ILE A 33 7.41 6.00 13.80
N TYR A 34 7.01 4.76 14.04
CA TYR A 34 5.70 4.41 14.56
C TYR A 34 5.73 3.04 15.26
N ARG A 35 4.61 2.68 15.90
CA ARG A 35 4.40 1.34 16.46
C ARG A 35 3.08 0.79 15.95
N MET A 36 3.13 -0.33 15.26
CA MET A 36 1.96 -1.02 14.71
C MET A 36 2.10 -2.53 14.91
N ASP A 37 0.99 -3.20 15.22
CA ASP A 37 0.90 -4.66 15.18
C ASP A 37 0.39 -5.08 13.80
N TYR A 38 1.27 -5.66 13.00
CA TYR A 38 0.95 -6.11 11.64
C TYR A 38 0.11 -7.39 11.61
N GLY A 39 0.00 -8.12 12.73
CA GLY A 39 -0.83 -9.32 12.81
C GLY A 39 -2.29 -9.03 12.47
N ASN A 40 -2.81 -7.88 12.93
CA ASN A 40 -4.18 -7.45 12.61
C ASN A 40 -4.35 -7.11 11.12
N MET A 41 -3.35 -6.48 10.51
CA MET A 41 -3.38 -6.15 9.08
C MET A 41 -3.33 -7.42 8.23
N LEU A 42 -2.49 -8.39 8.61
CA LEU A 42 -2.42 -9.69 7.95
C LEU A 42 -3.73 -10.47 8.11
N ALA A 43 -4.30 -10.53 9.31
CA ALA A 43 -5.59 -11.19 9.53
C ALA A 43 -6.68 -10.58 8.62
N LYS A 44 -6.75 -9.25 8.54
CA LYS A 44 -7.72 -8.56 7.67
C LYS A 44 -7.51 -8.89 6.19
N HIS A 45 -6.26 -8.94 5.73
CA HIS A 45 -5.90 -9.32 4.35
C HIS A 45 -6.38 -10.74 4.02
N VAL A 46 -6.15 -11.70 4.93
CA VAL A 46 -6.60 -13.08 4.79
C VAL A 46 -8.12 -13.18 4.78
N GLU A 47 -8.80 -12.51 5.72
CA GLU A 47 -10.25 -12.53 5.86
C GLU A 47 -10.97 -11.89 4.67
N SER A 48 -10.41 -10.81 4.11
CA SER A 48 -11.01 -10.12 2.97
C SER A 48 -10.80 -10.83 1.64
N GLY A 49 -9.84 -11.77 1.56
CA GLY A 49 -9.43 -12.40 0.30
C GLY A 49 -8.83 -11.40 -0.70
N ALA A 50 -8.33 -10.25 -0.22
CA ALA A 50 -7.76 -9.23 -1.08
C ALA A 50 -6.39 -9.70 -1.60
N LYS A 51 -6.04 -9.31 -2.84
CA LYS A 51 -4.71 -9.60 -3.41
C LYS A 51 -3.63 -8.63 -2.94
N MET A 52 -4.05 -7.43 -2.56
CA MET A 52 -3.22 -6.40 -1.96
C MET A 52 -4.04 -5.68 -0.89
N THR A 53 -3.43 -5.41 0.25
CA THR A 53 -4.00 -4.58 1.33
C THR A 53 -3.05 -3.43 1.63
N VAL A 54 -3.58 -2.22 1.71
CA VAL A 54 -2.84 -0.99 2.02
C VAL A 54 -3.15 -0.58 3.45
N SER A 55 -2.12 -0.21 4.21
CA SER A 55 -2.29 0.41 5.51
C SER A 55 -2.57 1.90 5.34
N CYS A 56 -3.67 2.35 5.94
CA CYS A 56 -4.13 3.72 5.82
C CYS A 56 -4.37 4.35 7.18
N MET A 57 -4.23 5.67 7.25
CA MET A 57 -4.57 6.46 8.43
C MET A 57 -5.51 7.61 8.06
N ARG A 58 -6.41 7.93 8.98
CA ARG A 58 -7.24 9.14 8.89
C ARG A 58 -6.40 10.34 9.26
N VAL A 59 -6.29 11.32 8.37
CA VAL A 59 -5.57 12.57 8.60
C VAL A 59 -6.40 13.76 8.13
N PRO A 60 -6.18 14.96 8.69
CA PRO A 60 -6.80 16.17 8.17
C PRO A 60 -6.47 16.39 6.70
N CYS A 61 -7.45 16.78 5.89
CA CYS A 61 -7.23 17.07 4.46
C CYS A 61 -6.14 18.13 4.25
N ALA A 62 -6.03 19.11 5.15
CA ALA A 62 -4.99 20.14 5.08
C ALA A 62 -3.56 19.59 5.26
N GLU A 63 -3.40 18.49 6.03
CA GLU A 63 -2.10 17.83 6.22
C GLU A 63 -1.79 16.88 5.06
N ALA A 64 -2.81 16.26 4.47
CA ALA A 64 -2.66 15.34 3.35
C ALA A 64 -2.21 16.02 2.04
N ALA A 65 -2.61 17.28 1.85
CA ALA A 65 -2.42 18.03 0.62
C ALA A 65 -0.94 18.09 0.20
N GLY A 66 -0.63 17.59 -1.00
CA GLY A 66 0.73 17.56 -1.57
C GLY A 66 1.73 16.64 -0.85
N ALA A 67 1.33 15.96 0.23
CA ALA A 67 2.24 15.19 1.09
C ALA A 67 2.00 13.67 1.02
N PHE A 68 0.74 13.24 0.97
CA PHE A 68 0.38 11.81 1.06
C PHE A 68 -0.36 11.30 -0.17
N GLY A 69 -0.25 10.00 -0.44
CA GLY A 69 -1.17 9.31 -1.34
C GLY A 69 -2.54 9.14 -0.67
N VAL A 70 -3.60 9.63 -1.30
CA VAL A 70 -4.96 9.64 -0.75
C VAL A 70 -5.81 8.60 -1.46
N MET A 71 -6.60 7.85 -0.69
CA MET A 71 -7.47 6.79 -1.19
C MET A 71 -8.94 7.14 -1.02
N ALA A 72 -9.76 6.73 -2.00
CA ALA A 72 -11.20 6.58 -1.80
C ALA A 72 -11.53 5.10 -1.62
N ILE A 73 -12.51 4.82 -0.78
CA ILE A 73 -13.00 3.46 -0.50
C ILE A 73 -14.51 3.37 -0.70
N ASP A 74 -15.00 2.17 -0.99
CA ASP A 74 -16.42 1.84 -0.96
C ASP A 74 -16.88 1.41 0.45
N GLU A 75 -18.17 1.07 0.58
CA GLU A 75 -18.78 0.59 1.83
C GLU A 75 -18.18 -0.72 2.37
N ASN A 76 -17.45 -1.47 1.55
CA ASN A 76 -16.78 -2.71 1.93
C ASN A 76 -15.29 -2.51 2.27
N ASN A 77 -14.81 -1.26 2.32
CA ASN A 77 -13.40 -0.89 2.46
C ASN A 77 -12.52 -1.32 1.28
N SER A 78 -13.10 -1.48 0.08
CA SER A 78 -12.32 -1.71 -1.14
C SER A 78 -11.86 -0.37 -1.69
N ILE A 79 -10.59 -0.26 -2.06
CA ILE A 79 -10.03 0.95 -2.67
C ILE A 79 -10.63 1.11 -4.07
N THR A 80 -11.31 2.24 -4.30
CA THR A 80 -11.93 2.59 -5.58
C THR A 80 -11.09 3.57 -6.40
N SER A 81 -10.28 4.39 -5.72
CA SER A 81 -9.30 5.26 -6.36
C SER A 81 -8.11 5.54 -5.44
N PHE A 82 -6.99 5.87 -6.07
CA PHE A 82 -5.78 6.34 -5.42
C PHE A 82 -5.28 7.58 -6.16
N THR A 83 -4.91 8.62 -5.42
CA THR A 83 -4.30 9.83 -5.98
C THR A 83 -3.04 10.15 -5.19
N GLU A 84 -1.89 10.11 -5.86
CA GLU A 84 -0.60 10.41 -5.24
C GLU A 84 -0.45 11.93 -5.03
N LYS A 85 -0.23 12.34 -3.78
CA LYS A 85 0.06 13.73 -3.37
C LYS A 85 -0.88 14.77 -4.01
N PRO A 86 -2.20 14.64 -3.85
CA PRO A 86 -3.14 15.59 -4.44
C PRO A 86 -3.04 16.95 -3.76
N GLU A 87 -3.11 18.03 -4.54
CA GLU A 87 -3.28 19.39 -4.02
C GLU A 87 -4.61 19.55 -3.26
N VAL A 88 -5.65 18.82 -3.69
CA VAL A 88 -6.97 18.79 -3.07
C VAL A 88 -7.33 17.34 -2.73
N PRO A 89 -7.07 16.86 -1.50
CA PRO A 89 -7.43 15.52 -1.07
C PRO A 89 -8.93 15.23 -1.14
N ALA A 90 -9.28 14.01 -1.56
CA ALA A 90 -10.64 13.53 -1.50
C ALA A 90 -11.02 13.26 -0.02
N PRO A 91 -12.04 13.95 0.53
CA PRO A 91 -12.44 13.76 1.91
C PRO A 91 -13.23 12.46 2.10
N LEU A 92 -13.34 12.01 3.36
CA LEU A 92 -14.22 10.92 3.74
C LEU A 92 -15.69 11.34 3.65
N ALA A 93 -16.56 10.40 3.28
CA ALA A 93 -17.99 10.66 3.11
C ALA A 93 -18.70 11.00 4.44
N ASP A 94 -18.23 10.41 5.54
CA ASP A 94 -18.75 10.60 6.89
C ASP A 94 -18.04 11.72 7.67
N ASP A 95 -16.94 12.27 7.14
CA ASP A 95 -16.11 13.30 7.78
C ASP A 95 -15.37 14.13 6.74
N PRO A 96 -15.96 15.26 6.33
CA PRO A 96 -15.41 16.11 5.29
C PRO A 96 -14.07 16.78 5.63
N GLU A 97 -13.66 16.80 6.90
CA GLU A 97 -12.41 17.44 7.33
C GLU A 97 -11.19 16.52 7.19
N ASN A 98 -11.42 15.21 7.04
CA ASN A 98 -10.37 14.21 7.00
C ASN A 98 -10.42 13.37 5.73
N CYS A 99 -9.28 12.79 5.37
CA CYS A 99 -9.13 11.84 4.27
C CYS A 99 -8.40 10.57 4.72
N LEU A 100 -8.43 9.55 3.85
CA LEU A 100 -7.70 8.30 4.07
C LEU A 100 -6.34 8.37 3.36
N ALA A 101 -5.26 8.55 4.13
CA ALA A 101 -3.90 8.64 3.62
C ALA A 101 -3.17 7.29 3.72
N SER A 102 -2.39 6.95 2.69
CA SER A 102 -1.52 5.77 2.67
C SER A 102 -0.33 5.97 3.61
N MET A 103 -0.02 4.94 4.38
CA MET A 103 1.17 4.90 5.24
C MET A 103 2.42 4.36 4.52
N GLY A 104 2.27 3.90 3.28
CA GLY A 104 3.37 3.25 2.54
C GLY A 104 3.65 1.81 2.98
N ASN A 105 2.70 1.17 3.67
CA ASN A 105 2.80 -0.24 4.07
C ASN A 105 1.77 -1.08 3.32
N TYR A 106 2.22 -2.21 2.79
CA TYR A 106 1.42 -3.06 1.92
C TYR A 106 1.57 -4.53 2.31
N ILE A 107 0.49 -5.30 2.18
CA ILE A 107 0.53 -6.77 2.22
C ILE A 107 0.03 -7.29 0.87
N PHE A 108 0.74 -8.24 0.30
CA PHE A 108 0.40 -8.90 -0.95
C PHE A 108 0.29 -10.41 -0.78
N ASP A 109 -0.61 -11.03 -1.55
CA ASP A 109 -0.45 -12.42 -1.97
C ASP A 109 0.85 -12.50 -2.80
N THR A 110 1.78 -13.41 -2.45
CA THR A 110 3.12 -13.48 -3.08
C THR A 110 3.05 -13.61 -4.60
N GLU A 111 2.20 -14.51 -5.11
CA GLU A 111 2.05 -14.72 -6.56
C GLU A 111 1.53 -13.45 -7.25
N PHE A 112 0.58 -12.75 -6.62
CA PHE A 112 0.06 -11.51 -7.17
C PHE A 112 1.13 -10.42 -7.22
N LEU A 113 1.97 -10.29 -6.18
CA LEU A 113 3.09 -9.35 -6.19
C LEU A 113 4.05 -9.66 -7.35
N PHE A 114 4.44 -10.91 -7.53
CA PHE A 114 5.37 -11.31 -8.59
C PHE A 114 4.82 -10.99 -9.97
N GLU A 115 3.55 -11.29 -10.22
CA GLU A 115 2.88 -10.95 -11.47
C GLU A 115 2.87 -9.44 -11.75
N GLN A 116 2.67 -8.59 -10.72
CA GLN A 116 2.67 -7.13 -10.91
C GLN A 116 4.08 -6.60 -11.15
N LEU A 117 5.09 -7.08 -10.43
CA LEU A 117 6.48 -6.66 -10.61
C LEU A 117 7.02 -7.03 -11.99
N GLU A 118 6.69 -8.22 -12.49
CA GLU A 118 7.09 -8.63 -13.84
C GLU A 118 6.45 -7.74 -14.91
N LYS A 119 5.16 -7.39 -14.78
CA LYS A 119 4.48 -6.45 -15.68
C LYS A 119 5.09 -5.05 -15.64
N ASP A 120 5.38 -4.54 -14.44
CA ASP A 120 6.00 -3.23 -14.25
C ASP A 120 7.38 -3.16 -14.93
N SER A 121 8.20 -4.22 -14.80
CA SER A 121 9.54 -4.29 -15.40
C SER A 121 9.58 -4.23 -16.93
N GLN A 122 8.43 -4.44 -17.59
CA GLN A 122 8.29 -4.44 -19.06
C GLN A 122 7.79 -3.09 -19.60
N THR A 123 7.52 -2.13 -18.72
CA THR A 123 6.95 -0.81 -19.05
C THR A 123 8.07 0.24 -19.18
#